data_AF-A0A2I2ZPM1-F1
#
_entry.id   AF-A0A2I2ZPM1-F1
#
_cell.length_a   1.000
_cell.length_b   1.000
_cell.length_c   1.000
_cell.angle_alpha   90.00
_cell.angle_beta   90.00
_cell.angle_gamma   90.00
#
_symmetry.space_group_name_H-M   'P 1'
#
loop_
_entity.id
_entity.type
_entity.pdbx_description
1 polymer ?
#
loop_
_entity_poly.entity_id
_entity_poly.type
_entity_poly.pdbx_seq_one_letter_code
_entity_poly.pdbx_strand_id
1 'polypeptide(L)'
;MGFNLTFHLSYKFRLLLLLTLCLTVVGWATSNYFVGAIQEFPKAKEFMANFHKTLILGKGKTLTSEASTKKAELNNCPSVSPYLRGQSKLIFKPDLTLEEVQAENPKVSRGRYCPEECKALQRVAILVPHRNREKHLMYLLEHLHPFLQRQQLDYGIYVIHQAGGKKFNRAKLLNVGYLEALKEENWDCFIFHDVDLVPENDFNLYKCEEHPKHLVVGRNSTGYSPRDFYFKGLKWGQEIDIFAWAHGSHL
;
A
#
# COMPACT_ATOMS: atom_id res chain seq x y z
N MET A 1 71.58 16.75 32.99
CA MET A 1 71.39 15.41 32.40
C MET A 1 70.02 15.36 31.75
N GLY A 2 69.92 15.69 30.46
CA GLY A 2 68.68 15.62 29.69
C GLY A 2 68.82 14.56 28.61
N PHE A 3 68.13 13.44 28.75
CA PHE A 3 68.04 12.41 27.72
C PHE A 3 66.85 12.74 26.81
N ASN A 4 67.14 13.33 25.64
CA ASN A 4 66.19 13.39 24.53
C ASN A 4 66.22 12.04 23.80
N LEU A 5 65.23 11.20 24.07
CA LEU A 5 65.07 9.90 23.41
C LEU A 5 64.16 10.06 22.18
N THR A 6 64.75 10.42 21.04
CA THR A 6 64.03 10.44 19.75
C THR A 6 63.79 9.01 19.27
N PHE A 7 62.59 8.48 19.52
CA PHE A 7 62.15 7.21 18.96
C PHE A 7 61.88 7.34 17.45
N HIS A 8 62.83 6.92 16.64
CA HIS A 8 62.65 6.77 15.19
C HIS A 8 61.83 5.49 14.92
N LEU A 9 60.52 5.58 15.18
CA LEU A 9 59.59 4.47 15.01
C LEU A 9 59.46 4.14 13.51
N SER A 10 60.04 3.02 13.09
CA SER A 10 60.01 2.55 11.69
C SER A 10 58.57 2.55 11.15
N TYR A 11 58.40 2.99 9.89
CA TYR A 11 57.11 3.03 9.20
C TYR A 11 56.32 1.72 9.30
N LYS A 12 57.03 0.58 9.32
CA LYS A 12 56.43 -0.75 9.50
C LYS A 12 55.71 -0.90 10.86
N PHE A 13 56.25 -0.32 11.93
CA PHE A 13 55.65 -0.36 13.26
C PHE A 13 54.43 0.56 13.37
N ARG A 14 54.48 1.74 12.74
CA ARG A 14 53.31 2.64 12.62
C ARG A 14 52.18 2.00 11.82
N LEU A 15 52.52 1.30 10.73
CA LEU A 15 51.55 0.56 9.92
C LEU A 15 50.92 -0.61 10.70
N LEU A 16 51.72 -1.33 11.50
CA LEU A 16 51.21 -2.40 12.37
C LEU A 16 50.25 -1.86 13.44
N LEU A 17 50.56 -0.70 14.02
CA LEU A 17 49.70 0.01 14.98
C LEU A 17 48.38 0.45 14.35
N LEU A 18 48.40 0.93 13.10
CA LEU A 18 47.18 1.32 12.38
C LEU A 18 46.32 0.11 12.01
N LEU A 19 46.93 -0.99 11.57
CA LEU A 19 46.21 -2.22 11.24
C LEU A 19 45.54 -2.84 12.47
N THR A 20 46.25 -2.88 13.61
CA THR A 20 45.70 -3.37 14.88
C THR A 20 44.57 -2.46 15.38
N LEU A 21 44.72 -1.14 15.30
CA LEU A 21 43.65 -0.18 15.61
C LEU A 21 42.41 -0.42 14.73
N CYS A 22 42.58 -0.55 13.41
CA CYS A 22 41.49 -0.83 12.49
C CYS A 22 40.76 -2.14 12.82
N LEU A 23 41.50 -3.22 13.11
CA LEU A 23 40.89 -4.51 13.46
C LEU A 23 40.10 -4.43 14.78
N THR A 24 40.58 -3.68 15.78
CA THR A 24 39.84 -3.47 17.02
C THR A 24 38.57 -2.64 16.82
N VAL A 25 38.60 -1.60 15.98
CA VAL A 25 37.44 -0.76 15.67
C VAL A 25 36.40 -1.55 14.88
N VAL A 26 36.83 -2.34 13.89
CA VAL A 26 35.93 -3.19 13.09
C VAL A 26 35.31 -4.27 13.98
N GLY A 27 36.10 -4.94 14.83
CA GLY A 27 35.59 -5.92 15.80
C GLY A 27 34.61 -5.32 16.80
N TRP A 28 34.87 -4.10 17.27
CA TRP A 28 33.97 -3.39 18.17
C TRP A 28 32.67 -2.96 17.48
N ALA A 29 32.75 -2.50 16.23
CA ALA A 29 31.57 -2.17 15.42
C ALA A 29 30.72 -3.42 15.15
N THR A 30 31.32 -4.53 14.68
CA THR A 30 30.58 -5.76 14.40
C THR A 30 29.98 -6.39 15.65
N SER A 31 30.65 -6.29 16.81
CA SER A 31 30.10 -6.74 18.09
C SER A 31 28.88 -5.92 18.53
N ASN A 32 28.93 -4.58 18.44
CA ASN A 32 27.78 -3.73 18.77
C ASN A 32 26.59 -3.94 17.81
N TYR A 33 26.86 -4.11 16.51
CA TYR A 33 25.81 -4.45 15.55
C TYR A 33 25.19 -5.83 15.82
N PHE A 34 26.01 -6.81 16.21
CA PHE A 34 25.53 -8.15 16.55
C PHE A 34 24.70 -8.16 17.83
N VAL A 35 25.10 -7.41 18.86
CA VAL A 35 24.31 -7.23 20.10
C VAL A 35 22.98 -6.51 19.81
N GLY A 36 22.99 -5.49 18.95
CA GLY A 36 21.76 -4.80 18.50
C GLY A 36 20.80 -5.73 17.75
N ALA A 37 21.32 -6.57 16.85
CA ALA A 37 20.53 -7.59 16.16
C ALA A 37 19.96 -8.64 17.12
N ILE A 38 20.77 -9.12 18.07
CA ILE A 38 20.33 -10.08 19.09
C ILE A 38 19.26 -9.49 20.01
N GLN A 39 19.11 -8.17 20.17
CA GLN A 39 18.05 -7.60 21.00
C GLN A 39 16.72 -7.43 20.24
N GLU A 40 16.75 -7.32 18.91
CA GLU A 40 15.53 -7.29 18.09
C GLU A 40 14.89 -8.68 17.90
N PHE A 41 15.72 -9.72 17.72
CA PHE A 41 15.23 -11.10 17.58
C PHE A 41 14.36 -11.64 18.75
N PRO A 42 14.70 -11.47 20.04
CA PRO A 42 13.91 -11.96 21.17
C PRO A 42 12.61 -11.19 21.32
N LYS A 43 12.61 -9.89 21.00
CA LYS A 43 11.40 -9.04 21.02
C LYS A 43 10.39 -9.48 19.96
N ALA A 44 10.87 -9.85 18.77
CA ALA A 44 10.04 -10.44 17.71
C ALA A 44 9.52 -11.84 18.09
N LYS A 45 10.35 -12.66 18.74
CA LYS A 45 9.95 -14.01 19.19
C LYS A 45 8.89 -13.97 20.30
N GLU A 46 9.03 -13.05 21.25
CA GLU A 46 8.05 -12.81 22.33
C GLU A 46 6.73 -12.24 21.79
N PHE A 47 6.80 -11.30 20.84
CA PHE A 47 5.63 -10.80 20.13
C PHE A 47 4.87 -11.93 19.42
N MET A 48 5.59 -12.84 18.76
CA MET A 48 4.98 -13.96 18.05
C MET A 48 4.38 -15.03 18.98
N ALA A 49 5.02 -15.27 20.13
CA ALA A 49 4.46 -16.16 21.16
C ALA A 49 3.16 -15.58 21.76
N ASN A 50 3.12 -14.27 22.03
CA ASN A 50 1.92 -13.59 22.52
C ASN A 50 0.80 -13.54 21.47
N PHE A 51 1.15 -13.42 20.18
CA PHE A 51 0.19 -13.49 19.07
C PHE A 51 -0.46 -14.88 18.95
N HIS A 52 0.35 -15.94 19.02
CA HIS A 52 -0.16 -17.32 19.03
C HIS A 52 -1.04 -17.62 20.24
N LYS A 53 -0.66 -17.11 21.42
CA LYS A 53 -1.47 -17.25 22.65
C LYS A 53 -2.82 -16.53 22.53
N THR A 54 -2.85 -15.38 21.88
CA THR A 54 -4.09 -14.60 21.64
C THR A 54 -5.01 -15.30 20.64
N LEU A 55 -4.46 -15.89 19.57
CA LEU A 55 -5.22 -16.68 18.60
C LEU A 55 -5.84 -17.94 19.22
N ILE A 56 -5.13 -18.61 20.13
CA ILE A 56 -5.65 -19.80 20.83
C ILE A 56 -6.74 -19.40 21.85
N LEU A 57 -6.58 -18.26 22.53
CA LEU A 57 -7.57 -17.76 23.50
C LEU A 57 -8.84 -17.20 22.84
N GLY A 58 -8.72 -16.66 21.62
CA GLY A 58 -9.86 -16.13 20.84
C GLY A 58 -10.78 -17.19 20.25
N LYS A 59 -10.37 -18.47 20.20
CA LYS A 59 -11.15 -19.57 19.62
C LYS A 59 -12.14 -20.22 20.61
N GLY A 60 -12.22 -19.72 21.85
CA GLY A 60 -12.95 -20.34 22.96
C GLY A 60 -14.29 -19.71 23.37
N LYS A 61 -14.86 -18.74 22.63
CA LYS A 61 -16.18 -18.17 22.96
C LYS A 61 -17.06 -17.99 21.73
N THR A 62 -17.90 -18.99 21.49
CA THR A 62 -19.10 -18.91 20.64
C THR A 62 -20.31 -19.33 21.48
N LEU A 63 -21.48 -18.78 21.13
CA LEU A 63 -22.87 -19.07 21.57
C LEU A 63 -23.41 -18.06 22.61
N THR A 64 -24.53 -17.34 22.42
CA THR A 64 -25.71 -17.50 21.55
C THR A 64 -26.47 -16.17 21.37
N SER A 65 -26.87 -15.83 20.15
CA SER A 65 -28.26 -15.51 19.80
C SER A 65 -28.45 -15.72 18.30
N GLU A 66 -29.02 -16.88 17.96
CA GLU A 66 -29.45 -17.21 16.61
C GLU A 66 -30.64 -16.32 16.23
N ALA A 67 -30.40 -15.31 15.39
CA ALA A 67 -31.40 -14.76 14.50
C ALA A 67 -31.12 -15.34 13.11
N SER A 68 -31.69 -16.52 12.87
CA SER A 68 -31.66 -17.21 11.59
C SER A 68 -32.54 -16.46 10.60
N THR A 69 -31.94 -15.54 9.85
CA THR A 69 -32.45 -15.12 8.54
C THR A 69 -31.60 -15.87 7.52
N LYS A 70 -32.17 -16.88 6.86
CA LYS A 70 -31.54 -17.55 5.72
C LYS A 70 -31.28 -16.51 4.62
N LYS A 71 -30.09 -15.91 4.61
CA LYS A 71 -29.60 -15.14 3.47
C LYS A 71 -29.46 -16.14 2.34
N ALA A 72 -30.29 -16.02 1.30
CA ALA A 72 -30.11 -16.80 0.08
C ALA A 72 -28.64 -16.68 -0.35
N GLU A 73 -27.96 -17.80 -0.60
CA GLU A 73 -26.59 -17.76 -1.08
C GLU A 73 -26.59 -17.05 -2.44
N LEU A 74 -26.02 -15.84 -2.46
CA LEU A 74 -25.92 -15.08 -3.69
C LEU A 74 -24.94 -15.74 -4.64
N ASN A 75 -25.33 -15.85 -5.91
CA ASN A 75 -24.43 -16.27 -6.98
C ASN A 75 -23.27 -15.26 -7.11
N ASN A 76 -22.15 -15.74 -7.64
CA ASN A 76 -21.01 -14.89 -7.96
C ASN A 76 -21.38 -13.86 -9.04
N CYS A 77 -20.81 -12.66 -8.95
CA CYS A 77 -20.91 -11.66 -10.00
C CYS A 77 -20.30 -12.19 -11.31
N PRO A 78 -20.81 -11.78 -12.48
CA PRO A 78 -20.23 -12.18 -13.75
C PRO A 78 -18.78 -11.68 -13.90
N SER A 79 -17.98 -12.39 -14.69
CA SER A 79 -16.58 -12.01 -14.95
C SER A 79 -16.46 -10.61 -15.54
N VAL A 80 -17.35 -10.29 -16.47
CA VAL A 80 -17.56 -8.95 -17.03
C VAL A 80 -18.88 -8.40 -16.52
N SER A 81 -18.83 -7.25 -15.86
CA SER A 81 -20.04 -6.60 -15.35
C SER A 81 -20.93 -6.11 -16.49
N PRO A 82 -22.26 -6.32 -16.41
CA PRO A 82 -23.21 -5.79 -17.39
C PRO A 82 -23.43 -4.27 -17.24
N TYR A 83 -22.89 -3.64 -16.19
CA TYR A 83 -23.09 -2.21 -15.91
C TYR A 83 -22.01 -1.29 -16.50
N LEU A 84 -20.97 -1.85 -17.15
CA LEU A 84 -19.90 -1.07 -17.77
C LEU A 84 -20.44 -0.22 -18.92
N ARG A 85 -19.91 0.99 -19.07
CA ARG A 85 -20.38 1.99 -20.05
C ARG A 85 -19.30 2.38 -21.06
N GLY A 86 -18.05 2.00 -20.82
CA GLY A 86 -16.90 2.39 -21.61
C GLY A 86 -16.39 3.78 -21.23
N GLN A 87 -16.09 4.58 -22.26
CA GLN A 87 -15.53 5.92 -22.08
C GLN A 87 -16.55 6.88 -21.46
N SER A 88 -16.10 7.68 -20.51
CA SER A 88 -16.85 8.71 -19.82
C SER A 88 -16.17 10.06 -20.00
N LYS A 89 -16.97 11.11 -20.17
CA LYS A 89 -16.46 12.48 -20.21
C LYS A 89 -16.23 12.96 -18.79
N LEU A 90 -14.99 13.34 -18.47
CA LEU A 90 -14.65 13.93 -17.17
C LEU A 90 -15.10 15.39 -17.11
N ILE A 91 -15.79 15.75 -16.04
CA ILE A 91 -16.25 17.11 -15.73
C ILE A 91 -15.83 17.39 -14.29
N PHE A 92 -15.12 18.50 -14.06
CA PHE A 92 -14.59 18.86 -12.75
C PHE A 92 -15.30 20.13 -12.25
N LYS A 93 -16.23 19.96 -11.31
CA LYS A 93 -17.01 21.08 -10.73
C LYS A 93 -16.17 21.84 -9.69
N PRO A 94 -15.93 23.16 -9.86
CA PRO A 94 -15.00 23.91 -8.99
C PRO A 94 -15.45 24.01 -7.52
N ASP A 95 -16.76 23.87 -7.28
CA ASP A 95 -17.48 24.00 -6.02
C ASP A 95 -17.94 22.66 -5.43
N LEU A 96 -17.45 21.52 -5.95
CA LEU A 96 -17.78 20.18 -5.46
C LEU A 96 -17.49 20.02 -3.96
N THR A 97 -18.48 19.51 -3.24
CA THR A 97 -18.41 19.22 -1.80
C THR A 97 -18.40 17.72 -1.50
N LEU A 98 -17.93 17.34 -0.32
CA LEU A 98 -17.92 15.92 0.09
C LEU A 98 -19.35 15.41 0.31
N GLU A 99 -20.24 16.27 0.78
CA GLU A 99 -21.64 15.99 1.02
C GLU A 99 -22.37 15.64 -0.28
N GLU A 100 -22.09 16.35 -1.37
CA GLU A 100 -22.61 16.01 -2.70
C GLU A 100 -22.11 14.64 -3.17
N VAL A 101 -20.81 14.36 -3.03
CA VAL A 101 -20.23 13.05 -3.38
C VAL A 101 -20.89 11.92 -2.59
N GLN A 102 -21.15 12.12 -1.29
CA GLN A 102 -21.83 11.16 -0.43
C GLN A 102 -23.30 10.98 -0.84
N ALA A 103 -24.01 12.07 -1.14
CA ALA A 103 -25.41 12.04 -1.55
C ALA A 103 -25.61 11.31 -2.89
N GLU A 104 -24.67 11.46 -3.83
CA GLU A 104 -24.68 10.74 -5.11
C GLU A 104 -24.32 9.25 -4.95
N ASN A 105 -23.71 8.84 -3.84
CA ASN A 105 -23.25 7.48 -3.58
C ASN A 105 -23.80 6.88 -2.26
N PRO A 106 -25.13 6.77 -2.10
CA PRO A 106 -25.76 6.38 -0.83
C PRO A 106 -25.45 4.93 -0.40
N LYS A 107 -25.05 4.06 -1.35
CA LYS A 107 -24.63 2.68 -1.07
C LYS A 107 -23.21 2.59 -0.51
N VAL A 108 -22.43 3.68 -0.57
CA VAL A 108 -21.07 3.73 -0.05
C VAL A 108 -21.13 4.10 1.43
N SER A 109 -20.55 3.26 2.29
CA SER A 109 -20.44 3.53 3.72
C SER A 109 -18.98 3.53 4.15
N ARG A 110 -18.54 4.62 4.77
CA ARG A 110 -17.14 4.80 5.23
C ARG A 110 -16.10 4.52 4.14
N GLY A 111 -16.40 4.86 2.88
CA GLY A 111 -15.51 4.61 1.74
C GLY A 111 -15.47 3.16 1.26
N ARG A 112 -16.36 2.28 1.76
CA ARG A 112 -16.53 0.91 1.28
C ARG A 112 -17.85 0.70 0.55
N TYR A 113 -17.85 -0.28 -0.34
CA TYR A 113 -19.03 -0.75 -1.05
C TYR A 113 -18.89 -2.23 -1.38
N CYS A 114 -19.99 -2.98 -1.33
CA CYS A 114 -20.09 -4.36 -1.77
C CYS A 114 -21.40 -4.53 -2.56
N PRO A 115 -21.43 -5.21 -3.72
CA PRO A 115 -22.65 -5.43 -4.48
C PRO A 115 -23.68 -6.21 -3.68
N GLU A 116 -24.94 -5.80 -3.77
CA GLU A 116 -26.05 -6.45 -3.04
C GLU A 116 -26.68 -7.59 -3.85
N GLU A 117 -26.51 -7.57 -5.19
CA GLU A 117 -27.18 -8.49 -6.12
C GLU A 117 -26.35 -9.75 -6.41
N CYS A 118 -25.06 -9.76 -6.09
CA CYS A 118 -24.15 -10.88 -6.32
C CYS A 118 -22.93 -10.82 -5.40
N LYS A 119 -22.24 -11.95 -5.25
CA LYS A 119 -20.96 -12.02 -4.53
C LYS A 119 -19.81 -11.55 -5.43
N ALA A 120 -19.14 -10.47 -5.05
CA ALA A 120 -17.98 -9.95 -5.79
C ALA A 120 -16.88 -11.01 -5.93
N LEU A 121 -16.23 -11.03 -7.09
CA LEU A 121 -15.17 -12.00 -7.40
C LEU A 121 -13.84 -11.69 -6.69
N GLN A 122 -13.60 -10.42 -6.36
CA GLN A 122 -12.40 -9.95 -5.68
C GLN A 122 -12.75 -8.83 -4.72
N ARG A 123 -12.13 -8.84 -3.55
CA ARG A 123 -12.09 -7.72 -2.61
C ARG A 123 -10.86 -6.86 -2.93
N VAL A 124 -11.08 -5.57 -3.17
CA VAL A 124 -10.05 -4.63 -3.66
C VAL A 124 -9.84 -3.47 -2.68
N ALA A 125 -8.63 -3.33 -2.16
CA ALA A 125 -8.21 -2.13 -1.42
C ALA A 125 -7.56 -1.12 -2.36
N ILE A 126 -8.12 0.09 -2.46
CA ILE A 126 -7.54 1.19 -3.22
C ILE A 126 -6.79 2.10 -2.25
N LEU A 127 -5.48 2.20 -2.41
CA LEU A 127 -4.58 2.95 -1.54
C LEU A 127 -4.18 4.27 -2.21
N VAL A 128 -4.62 5.38 -1.63
CA VAL A 128 -4.40 6.73 -2.17
C VAL A 128 -3.47 7.51 -1.22
N PRO A 129 -2.18 7.68 -1.55
CA PRO A 129 -1.27 8.49 -0.74
C PRO A 129 -1.62 9.97 -0.94
N HIS A 130 -1.84 10.70 0.16
CA HIS A 130 -2.43 12.05 0.10
C HIS A 130 -1.71 13.06 0.98
N ARG A 131 -1.58 14.30 0.46
CA ARG A 131 -1.23 15.51 1.24
C ARG A 131 -1.51 16.77 0.43
N ASN A 132 -2.24 17.73 1.02
CA ASN A 132 -2.49 19.07 0.46
C ASN A 132 -3.06 19.03 -0.99
N ARG A 133 -3.96 18.10 -1.26
CA ARG A 133 -4.57 17.87 -2.59
C ARG A 133 -6.07 17.57 -2.48
N GLU A 134 -6.74 18.27 -1.58
CA GLU A 134 -8.12 18.01 -1.17
C GLU A 134 -9.09 18.11 -2.37
N LYS A 135 -8.89 19.09 -3.26
CA LYS A 135 -9.70 19.21 -4.49
C LYS A 135 -9.54 18.03 -5.44
N HIS A 136 -8.30 17.56 -5.65
CA HIS A 136 -8.06 16.37 -6.48
C HIS A 136 -8.70 15.13 -5.85
N LEU A 137 -8.62 15.00 -4.52
CA LEU A 137 -9.26 13.91 -3.81
C LEU A 137 -10.78 13.94 -4.01
N MET A 138 -11.43 15.11 -3.92
CA MET A 138 -12.87 15.21 -4.16
C MET A 138 -13.25 14.79 -5.59
N TYR A 139 -12.54 15.29 -6.61
CA TYR A 139 -12.77 14.84 -8.00
C TYR A 139 -12.55 13.36 -8.20
N LEU A 140 -11.52 12.81 -7.55
CA LEU A 140 -11.25 11.39 -7.59
C LEU A 140 -12.42 10.60 -6.98
N LEU A 141 -12.91 10.98 -5.79
CA LEU A 141 -13.99 10.26 -5.11
C LEU A 141 -15.32 10.36 -5.86
N GLU A 142 -15.68 11.55 -6.38
CA GLU A 142 -16.86 11.78 -7.23
C GLU A 142 -16.88 10.79 -8.41
N HIS A 143 -15.73 10.62 -9.06
CA HIS A 143 -15.63 9.75 -10.22
C HIS A 143 -15.47 8.27 -9.86
N LEU A 144 -14.60 7.97 -8.91
CA LEU A 144 -14.12 6.61 -8.63
C LEU A 144 -15.19 5.75 -7.96
N HIS A 145 -16.04 6.32 -7.09
CA HIS A 145 -17.11 5.56 -6.46
C HIS A 145 -18.10 4.95 -7.47
N PRO A 146 -18.75 5.72 -8.37
CA PRO A 146 -19.65 5.13 -9.36
C PRO A 146 -18.90 4.28 -10.38
N PHE A 147 -17.64 4.60 -10.69
CA PHE A 147 -16.77 3.80 -11.56
C PHE A 147 -16.57 2.38 -11.00
N LEU A 148 -16.16 2.24 -9.74
CA LEU A 148 -15.91 0.94 -9.10
C LEU A 148 -17.20 0.16 -8.83
N GLN A 149 -18.30 0.84 -8.49
CA GLN A 149 -19.61 0.22 -8.32
C GLN A 149 -20.08 -0.48 -9.60
N ARG A 150 -19.89 0.15 -10.78
CA ARG A 150 -20.21 -0.47 -12.08
C ARG A 150 -19.35 -1.69 -12.37
N GLN A 151 -18.16 -1.82 -11.80
CA GLN A 151 -17.31 -3.00 -11.95
C GLN A 151 -17.68 -4.17 -11.02
N GLN A 152 -18.70 -3.99 -10.16
CA GLN A 152 -19.20 -4.99 -9.20
C GLN A 152 -18.10 -5.52 -8.27
N LEU A 153 -17.28 -4.61 -7.74
CA LEU A 153 -16.23 -4.90 -6.78
C LEU A 153 -16.74 -4.80 -5.34
N ASP A 154 -16.25 -5.66 -4.46
CA ASP A 154 -16.21 -5.37 -3.04
C ASP A 154 -14.94 -4.56 -2.80
N TYR A 155 -15.06 -3.29 -2.46
CA TYR A 155 -13.90 -2.40 -2.39
C TYR A 155 -13.91 -1.49 -1.17
N GLY A 156 -12.71 -1.05 -0.80
CA GLY A 156 -12.49 0.01 0.19
C GLY A 156 -11.46 1.00 -0.30
N ILE A 157 -11.73 2.29 -0.14
CA ILE A 157 -10.78 3.37 -0.47
C ILE A 157 -10.10 3.85 0.82
N TYR A 158 -8.78 3.75 0.85
CA TYR A 158 -7.94 4.18 1.96
C TYR A 158 -7.13 5.40 1.55
N VAL A 159 -7.43 6.55 2.16
CA VAL A 159 -6.68 7.79 1.96
C VAL A 159 -5.59 7.89 3.02
N ILE A 160 -4.34 7.66 2.64
CA ILE A 160 -3.20 7.67 3.56
C ILE A 160 -2.59 9.07 3.62
N HIS A 161 -3.01 9.84 4.62
CA HIS A 161 -2.56 11.22 4.81
C HIS A 161 -1.17 11.29 5.47
N GLN A 162 -0.24 12.03 4.85
CA GLN A 162 1.06 12.32 5.48
C GLN A 162 1.02 13.62 6.29
N ALA A 163 1.00 13.48 7.61
CA ALA A 163 1.09 14.63 8.52
C ALA A 163 2.47 15.31 8.52
N GLY A 164 2.48 16.61 8.83
CA GLY A 164 3.68 17.43 9.02
C GLY A 164 4.37 17.90 7.73
N GLY A 165 5.42 18.72 7.90
CA GLY A 165 6.11 19.41 6.81
C GLY A 165 7.27 18.65 6.15
N LYS A 166 7.54 17.39 6.54
CA LYS A 166 8.64 16.60 5.96
C LYS A 166 8.41 16.33 4.47
N LYS A 167 9.44 15.92 3.73
CA LYS A 167 9.28 15.52 2.31
C LYS A 167 8.21 14.43 2.16
N PHE A 168 7.36 14.56 1.15
CA PHE A 168 6.33 13.55 0.84
C PHE A 168 7.00 12.23 0.47
N ASN A 169 6.59 11.13 1.11
CA ASN A 169 7.14 9.81 0.87
C ASN A 169 6.03 8.86 0.44
N ARG A 170 5.74 8.89 -0.86
CA ARG A 170 4.71 8.09 -1.52
C ARG A 170 4.82 6.60 -1.18
N ALA A 171 5.98 6.00 -1.42
CA ALA A 171 6.20 4.57 -1.21
C ALA A 171 5.95 4.16 0.26
N LYS A 172 6.40 4.97 1.22
CA LYS A 172 6.14 4.71 2.64
C LYS A 172 4.64 4.75 2.97
N LEU A 173 3.88 5.70 2.41
CA LEU A 173 2.44 5.79 2.64
C LEU A 173 1.69 4.59 2.05
N LEU A 174 2.09 4.12 0.87
CA LEU A 174 1.50 2.90 0.27
C LEU A 174 1.77 1.67 1.14
N ASN A 175 2.99 1.51 1.67
CA ASN A 175 3.31 0.42 2.59
C ASN A 175 2.49 0.50 3.89
N VAL A 176 2.30 1.71 4.44
CA VAL A 176 1.44 1.92 5.60
C VAL A 176 -0.01 1.55 5.26
N GLY A 177 -0.53 2.05 4.13
CA GLY A 177 -1.90 1.77 3.68
C GLY A 177 -2.16 0.28 3.51
N TYR A 178 -1.21 -0.46 2.95
CA TYR A 178 -1.28 -1.92 2.83
C TYR A 178 -1.45 -2.60 4.19
N LEU A 179 -0.61 -2.26 5.16
CA LEU A 179 -0.66 -2.85 6.50
C LEU A 179 -1.93 -2.46 7.27
N GLU A 180 -2.39 -1.21 7.15
CA GLU A 180 -3.62 -0.76 7.82
C GLU A 180 -4.88 -1.37 7.20
N ALA A 181 -4.95 -1.46 5.88
CA ALA A 181 -6.09 -2.07 5.18
C ALA A 181 -6.29 -3.54 5.56
N LEU A 182 -5.19 -4.29 5.75
CA LEU A 182 -5.23 -5.68 6.21
C LEU A 182 -5.76 -5.88 7.64
N LYS A 183 -5.79 -4.82 8.46
CA LYS A 183 -6.41 -4.90 9.80
C LYS A 183 -7.93 -4.83 9.74
N GLU A 184 -8.48 -4.25 8.67
CA GLU A 184 -9.93 -4.08 8.52
C GLU A 184 -10.58 -5.24 7.75
N GLU A 185 -9.90 -5.80 6.75
CA GLU A 185 -10.44 -6.85 5.89
C GLU A 185 -9.32 -7.66 5.24
N ASN A 186 -9.61 -8.92 4.90
CA ASN A 186 -8.69 -9.77 4.14
C ASN A 186 -8.79 -9.45 2.65
N TRP A 187 -8.17 -8.36 2.20
CA TRP A 187 -8.18 -7.94 0.80
C TRP A 187 -7.45 -8.92 -0.11
N ASP A 188 -8.05 -9.22 -1.27
CA ASP A 188 -7.47 -10.11 -2.28
C ASP A 188 -6.53 -9.33 -3.23
N CYS A 189 -6.82 -8.04 -3.43
CA CYS A 189 -6.15 -7.17 -4.39
C CYS A 189 -5.87 -5.80 -3.79
N PHE A 190 -4.70 -5.24 -4.11
CA PHE A 190 -4.30 -3.89 -3.74
C PHE A 190 -4.04 -3.05 -4.98
N ILE A 191 -4.69 -1.89 -5.05
CA ILE A 191 -4.47 -0.90 -6.10
C ILE A 191 -3.80 0.32 -5.48
N PHE A 192 -2.56 0.57 -5.86
CA PHE A 192 -1.87 1.80 -5.52
C PHE A 192 -2.30 2.87 -6.52
N HIS A 193 -2.83 3.99 -6.04
CA HIS A 193 -3.52 4.95 -6.90
C HIS A 193 -3.13 6.38 -6.58
N ASP A 194 -2.64 7.13 -7.58
CA ASP A 194 -2.35 8.55 -7.41
C ASP A 194 -3.62 9.40 -7.36
N VAL A 195 -3.63 10.42 -6.51
CA VAL A 195 -4.83 11.22 -6.25
C VAL A 195 -5.28 12.08 -7.45
N ASP A 196 -4.39 12.33 -8.41
CA ASP A 196 -4.61 13.22 -9.55
C ASP A 196 -4.84 12.49 -10.89
N LEU A 197 -5.06 11.17 -10.85
CA LEU A 197 -5.35 10.37 -12.04
C LEU A 197 -6.77 9.84 -11.98
N VAL A 198 -7.61 10.24 -12.92
CA VAL A 198 -9.01 9.81 -12.98
C VAL A 198 -9.19 8.92 -14.22
N PRO A 199 -9.69 7.69 -14.08
CA PRO A 199 -9.84 6.79 -15.23
C PRO A 199 -10.95 7.29 -16.17
N GLU A 200 -10.71 7.31 -17.48
CA GLU A 200 -11.70 7.77 -18.44
C GLU A 200 -12.60 6.66 -18.98
N ASN A 201 -12.23 5.39 -18.82
CA ASN A 201 -12.94 4.26 -19.41
C ASN A 201 -13.09 3.12 -18.41
N ASP A 202 -14.32 2.72 -18.10
CA ASP A 202 -14.61 1.68 -17.11
C ASP A 202 -14.42 0.23 -17.60
N PHE A 203 -14.03 0.04 -18.87
CA PHE A 203 -13.39 -1.20 -19.33
C PHE A 203 -11.97 -1.38 -18.79
N ASN A 204 -11.34 -0.34 -18.21
CA ASN A 204 -10.14 -0.47 -17.41
C ASN A 204 -10.49 -1.05 -16.03
N LEU A 205 -10.47 -2.38 -15.91
CA LEU A 205 -10.90 -3.07 -14.70
C LEU A 205 -9.89 -2.91 -13.56
N TYR A 206 -10.36 -2.39 -12.42
CA TYR A 206 -9.63 -2.22 -11.18
C TYR A 206 -9.65 -3.54 -10.39
N LYS A 207 -9.02 -4.55 -11.00
CA LYS A 207 -8.91 -5.93 -10.51
C LYS A 207 -7.46 -6.37 -10.65
N CYS A 208 -7.05 -7.31 -9.80
CA CYS A 208 -5.73 -7.91 -9.88
C CYS A 208 -5.77 -9.13 -10.78
N GLU A 209 -4.67 -9.31 -11.53
CA GLU A 209 -4.42 -10.49 -12.36
C GLU A 209 -3.29 -11.33 -11.72
N GLU A 210 -2.89 -12.41 -12.37
CA GLU A 210 -1.79 -13.27 -11.90
C GLU A 210 -0.48 -12.49 -11.76
N HIS A 211 -0.23 -11.60 -12.72
CA HIS A 211 0.93 -10.71 -12.71
C HIS A 211 0.54 -9.29 -12.34
N PRO A 212 1.49 -8.53 -11.76
CA PRO A 212 1.23 -7.16 -11.42
C PRO A 212 0.87 -6.32 -12.65
N LYS A 213 -0.21 -5.53 -12.56
CA LYS A 213 -0.80 -4.82 -13.71
C LYS A 213 -0.62 -3.32 -13.57
N HIS A 214 -0.08 -2.70 -14.60
CA HIS A 214 -0.05 -1.25 -14.73
C HIS A 214 -1.38 -0.75 -15.36
N LEU A 215 -2.14 0.04 -14.61
CA LEU A 215 -3.49 0.48 -15.02
C LEU A 215 -3.48 1.78 -15.83
N VAL A 216 -2.36 2.52 -15.89
CA VAL A 216 -2.26 3.78 -16.67
C VAL A 216 -1.44 3.58 -17.93
N VAL A 217 -2.09 3.18 -19.01
CA VAL A 217 -1.41 2.99 -20.31
C VAL A 217 -1.18 4.29 -21.08
N GLY A 218 -1.95 5.34 -20.80
CA GLY A 218 -1.81 6.65 -21.43
C GLY A 218 -2.48 7.75 -20.60
N ARG A 219 -1.95 8.98 -20.65
CA ARG A 219 -2.52 10.15 -19.98
C ARG A 219 -2.91 11.20 -21.00
N ASN A 220 -3.93 12.01 -20.69
CA ASN A 220 -4.30 13.17 -21.50
C ASN A 220 -3.12 14.15 -21.68
N SER A 221 -2.32 14.37 -20.63
CA SER A 221 -1.16 15.26 -20.61
C SER A 221 -0.02 14.82 -21.52
N THR A 222 0.01 13.53 -21.89
CA THR A 222 0.97 12.96 -22.84
C THR A 222 0.32 12.68 -24.19
N GLY A 223 -0.87 13.22 -24.48
CA GLY A 223 -1.60 12.93 -25.72
C GLY A 223 -1.93 11.44 -25.89
N TYR A 224 -2.08 10.71 -24.77
CA TYR A 224 -2.28 9.26 -24.70
C TYR A 224 -1.16 8.41 -25.32
N SER A 225 0.02 8.98 -25.57
CA SER A 225 1.18 8.19 -25.98
C SER A 225 1.53 7.17 -24.90
N PRO A 226 1.62 5.86 -25.24
CA PRO A 226 2.08 4.85 -24.31
C PRO A 226 3.47 5.18 -23.80
N ARG A 227 3.69 5.01 -22.49
CA ARG A 227 5.05 5.05 -21.93
C ARG A 227 5.65 3.67 -22.00
N ASP A 228 6.88 3.57 -22.51
CA ASP A 228 7.69 2.36 -22.42
C ASP A 228 8.01 2.07 -20.95
N PHE A 229 7.17 1.24 -20.33
CA PHE A 229 7.32 0.88 -18.92
C PHE A 229 8.36 -0.24 -18.79
N TYR A 230 9.64 0.13 -18.72
CA TYR A 230 10.70 -0.83 -18.38
C TYR A 230 10.71 -1.09 -16.87
N PHE A 231 10.13 -2.23 -16.45
CA PHE A 231 10.38 -2.82 -15.13
C PHE A 231 11.83 -3.33 -15.06
N LYS A 232 12.79 -2.42 -14.91
CA LYS A 232 14.14 -2.78 -14.45
C LYS A 232 14.13 -2.79 -12.93
N GLY A 233 14.38 -3.95 -12.36
CA GLY A 233 14.22 -4.28 -10.94
C GLY A 233 14.60 -3.18 -9.95
N LEU A 234 13.82 -3.12 -8.86
CA LEU A 234 14.14 -2.45 -7.59
C LEU A 234 14.30 -0.92 -7.62
N LYS A 235 13.71 -0.21 -8.59
CA LYS A 235 13.42 1.23 -8.43
C LYS A 235 11.93 1.48 -8.25
N TRP A 236 11.44 1.29 -7.02
CA TRP A 236 10.16 1.82 -6.53
C TRP A 236 10.23 3.35 -6.32
N GLY A 237 10.77 4.06 -7.31
CA GLY A 237 11.22 5.43 -7.18
C GLY A 237 10.59 6.33 -8.23
N GLN A 238 9.54 7.04 -7.80
CA GLN A 238 9.03 8.32 -8.32
C GLN A 238 7.92 8.35 -9.38
N GLU A 239 7.61 7.27 -10.11
CA GLU A 239 6.66 7.41 -11.25
C GLU A 239 5.78 6.18 -11.52
N ILE A 240 5.38 5.45 -10.50
CA ILE A 240 4.37 4.38 -10.68
C ILE A 240 3.03 5.05 -10.56
N ASP A 241 2.21 5.20 -11.60
CA ASP A 241 0.95 5.89 -11.38
C ASP A 241 -0.09 5.04 -10.66
N ILE A 242 -0.70 4.09 -11.38
CA ILE A 242 -1.71 3.18 -10.85
C ILE A 242 -1.28 1.74 -11.12
N PHE A 243 -1.24 0.94 -10.07
CA PHE A 243 -0.77 -0.43 -10.16
C PHE A 243 -1.61 -1.36 -9.29
N ALA A 244 -1.99 -2.51 -9.86
CA ALA A 244 -2.71 -3.56 -9.16
C ALA A 244 -1.77 -4.71 -8.80
N TRP A 245 -1.80 -5.14 -7.54
CA TRP A 245 -0.99 -6.22 -6.99
C TRP A 245 -1.83 -7.17 -6.14
N ALA A 246 -1.82 -8.46 -6.51
CA ALA A 246 -2.54 -9.50 -5.79
C ALA A 246 -1.85 -9.87 -4.48
N HIS A 247 -2.64 -10.02 -3.41
CA HIS A 247 -2.13 -10.43 -2.11
C HIS A 247 -1.67 -11.88 -2.13
N GLY A 248 -0.48 -12.16 -1.60
CA GLY A 248 0.06 -13.52 -1.53
C GLY A 248 0.71 -14.03 -2.82
N SER A 249 0.75 -13.23 -3.89
CA SER A 249 1.52 -13.55 -5.09
C SER A 249 3.02 -13.48 -4.80
N HIS A 250 3.72 -14.60 -4.98
CA HIS A 250 5.17 -14.65 -4.90
C HIS A 250 5.79 -13.93 -6.12
N LEU A 251 6.84 -13.14 -5.87
CA LEU A 251 7.72 -12.58 -6.91
C LEU A 251 8.76 -13.60 -7.35
#